data_AF-A0A2D8RF19-F1
#
_entry.id   AF-A0A2D8RF19-F1
#
_cell.length_a   1.000
_cell.length_b   1.000
_cell.length_c   1.000
_cell.angle_alpha   90.00
_cell.angle_beta   90.00
_cell.angle_gamma   90.00
#
_symmetry.space_group_name_H-M   'P 1'
#
loop_
_entity.id
_entity.type
_entity.pdbx_description
1 polymer ?
#
loop_
_entity_poly.entity_id
_entity_poly.type
_entity_poly.pdbx_seq_one_letter_code
_entity_poly.pdbx_strand_id
1 'polypeptide(L)'
;MNSRSVKRSVLTLALAALFAAGPAAAFKVVGYFPTWQGDVNSIPYGRMTHINYSFVLPTNSGGLQALEGGAARLNTLVSQAHAKNVKVLIAVGGWNDGDDSAFRSLAANSSYRANFVNNIVNFVNQYDLDGVDIDWEYPDAGAEANSFRLLMQDLSRALKPRGKLLTAAVTHNDWPGSVDSAVIEAVDFLNLMVYDLNYPHSTYQAAQAALTHWKFSEGLPKSKAVLGVPFYSRTNYIAYRDIIARYGAGAAQVDNAGGLDYNGQPTIKAKSELALNEAGGIMFWEISQDTRDNLSLMKTIWDTVGHAAGGGNGGDNDGGTPGDNYPDWNSNTYYAVGAIVRYEGKLYIAEHANPGYNPTISTWFWNPYTSTGGGNGGTPTYPEWRAGTQYAKGAVVRFNGRLYIAEHANPGYDPTISTWYWDPYTPAPGVDPGLVWKRANLTNYTSYPDPGSDECVNYNGCMWAGYFAFLNGKQSPDWVSANNIAAVHSKDAGAYKLKTLRLRQGSKSIDVKVYDMCSDSDCNGCCTANSRETGFLIDIEKHTMDRFGAGSGVVEWSCLDCK
;
A
#
# COMPACT_ATOMS: atom_id res chain seq x y z
N MET A 1 -15.54 37.89 -66.84
CA MET A 1 -14.22 37.60 -66.23
C MET A 1 -14.23 38.08 -64.78
N ASN A 2 -14.11 37.11 -63.86
CA ASN A 2 -13.69 37.15 -62.45
C ASN A 2 -14.06 38.33 -61.52
N SER A 3 -15.05 38.11 -60.66
CA SER A 3 -15.06 38.62 -59.29
C SER A 3 -14.37 37.59 -58.39
N ARG A 4 -13.22 37.95 -57.79
CA ARG A 4 -12.48 37.08 -56.85
C ARG A 4 -12.92 37.37 -55.42
N SER A 5 -13.60 36.40 -54.82
CA SER A 5 -13.87 36.29 -53.38
C SER A 5 -12.57 35.98 -52.63
N VAL A 6 -12.20 36.82 -51.66
CA VAL A 6 -11.12 36.56 -50.71
C VAL A 6 -11.71 35.86 -49.48
N LYS A 7 -11.49 34.56 -49.36
CA LYS A 7 -11.75 33.81 -48.12
C LYS A 7 -10.56 33.98 -47.18
N ARG A 8 -10.78 34.61 -46.02
CA ARG A 8 -9.82 34.59 -44.90
C ARG A 8 -9.92 33.25 -44.19
N SER A 9 -8.90 32.42 -44.32
CA SER A 9 -8.73 31.21 -43.49
C SER A 9 -8.16 31.62 -42.14
N VAL A 10 -8.93 31.41 -41.06
CA VAL A 10 -8.43 31.48 -39.69
C VAL A 10 -7.84 30.12 -39.35
N LEU A 11 -6.51 30.07 -39.19
CA LEU A 11 -5.79 28.87 -38.78
C LEU A 11 -5.71 28.87 -37.25
N THR A 12 -6.59 28.12 -36.59
CA THR A 12 -6.56 27.94 -35.13
C THR A 12 -5.49 26.90 -34.79
N LEU A 13 -4.35 27.36 -34.25
CA LEU A 13 -3.31 26.46 -33.73
C LEU A 13 -3.79 25.90 -32.38
N ALA A 14 -4.26 24.65 -32.37
CA ALA A 14 -4.51 23.91 -31.13
C ALA A 14 -3.17 23.44 -30.56
N LEU A 15 -2.67 24.12 -29.53
CA LEU A 15 -1.49 23.69 -28.79
C LEU A 15 -1.91 22.54 -27.86
N ALA A 16 -1.71 21.30 -28.31
CA ALA A 16 -1.85 20.13 -27.46
C ALA A 16 -0.69 20.11 -26.46
N ALA A 17 -0.95 20.54 -25.23
CA ALA A 17 -0.04 20.29 -24.12
C ALA A 17 -0.04 18.79 -23.82
N LEU A 18 0.94 18.07 -24.35
CA LEU A 18 1.28 16.74 -23.86
C LEU A 18 1.81 16.90 -22.43
N PHE A 19 0.96 16.69 -21.44
CA PHE A 19 1.42 16.35 -20.11
C PHE A 19 2.05 14.96 -20.20
N ALA A 20 3.37 14.92 -20.39
CA ALA A 20 4.13 13.73 -20.07
C ALA A 20 3.94 13.50 -18.57
N ALA A 21 3.11 12.52 -18.21
CA ALA A 21 3.14 11.98 -16.87
C ALA A 21 4.58 11.51 -16.63
N GLY A 22 5.30 12.19 -15.73
CA GLY A 22 6.62 11.76 -15.32
C GLY A 22 6.57 10.31 -14.82
N PRO A 23 7.66 9.55 -14.93
CA PRO A 23 7.68 8.18 -14.39
C PRO A 23 7.24 8.21 -12.93
N ALA A 24 6.32 7.32 -12.56
CA ALA A 24 5.90 7.16 -11.18
C ALA A 24 7.15 6.97 -10.30
N ALA A 25 7.23 7.70 -9.18
CA ALA A 25 8.37 7.58 -8.28
C ALA A 25 8.48 6.13 -7.78
N ALA A 26 9.67 5.54 -7.90
CA ALA A 26 9.92 4.16 -7.50
C ALA A 26 9.66 3.96 -5.99
N PHE A 27 9.16 2.77 -5.64
CA PHE A 27 8.89 2.38 -4.26
C PHE A 27 10.19 2.28 -3.45
N LYS A 28 10.18 2.70 -2.19
CA LYS A 28 11.38 2.75 -1.36
C LYS A 28 11.42 1.58 -0.39
N VAL A 29 12.58 0.97 -0.23
CA VAL A 29 12.88 -0.03 0.81
C VAL A 29 14.10 0.50 1.56
N VAL A 30 13.87 1.02 2.76
CA VAL A 30 14.85 1.78 3.56
C VAL A 30 15.27 0.94 4.76
N GLY A 31 16.54 0.56 4.86
CA GLY A 31 17.07 -0.14 6.03
C GLY A 31 17.94 0.77 6.88
N TYR A 32 17.73 0.80 8.20
CA TYR A 32 18.67 1.44 9.12
C TYR A 32 19.83 0.48 9.42
N PHE A 33 21.07 0.99 9.40
CA PHE A 33 22.27 0.23 9.73
C PHE A 33 23.11 0.95 10.80
N PRO A 34 23.15 0.43 12.03
CA PRO A 34 23.83 1.10 13.12
C PRO A 34 25.36 1.15 12.98
N THR A 35 25.98 2.22 13.48
CA THR A 35 27.43 2.46 13.50
C THR A 35 28.14 1.50 14.45
N TRP A 36 27.46 1.10 15.54
CA TRP A 36 28.01 0.28 16.62
C TRP A 36 27.89 -1.24 16.41
N GLN A 37 27.04 -1.74 15.50
CA GLN A 37 26.80 -3.19 15.36
C GLN A 37 26.49 -3.65 13.94
N GLY A 38 26.61 -4.97 13.71
CA GLY A 38 26.43 -5.60 12.40
C GLY A 38 27.70 -5.60 11.56
N ASP A 39 27.75 -6.50 10.56
CA ASP A 39 28.86 -6.62 9.61
C ASP A 39 28.45 -6.04 8.25
N VAL A 40 29.15 -4.99 7.80
CA VAL A 40 28.94 -4.32 6.51
C VAL A 40 29.02 -5.30 5.34
N ASN A 41 29.88 -6.32 5.42
CA ASN A 41 30.08 -7.27 4.32
C ASN A 41 28.96 -8.31 4.21
N SER A 42 28.09 -8.37 5.22
CA SER A 42 26.99 -9.35 5.29
C SER A 42 25.64 -8.77 4.88
N ILE A 43 25.58 -7.48 4.52
CA ILE A 43 24.34 -6.80 4.16
C ILE A 43 23.87 -7.33 2.79
N PRO A 44 22.62 -7.82 2.65
CA PRO A 44 22.07 -8.20 1.35
C PRO A 44 21.59 -6.94 0.62
N TYR A 45 22.54 -6.12 0.15
CA TYR A 45 22.32 -4.81 -0.47
C TYR A 45 21.25 -4.84 -1.56
N GLY A 46 21.20 -5.89 -2.38
CA GLY A 46 20.22 -6.03 -3.47
C GLY A 46 18.75 -6.15 -3.03
N ARG A 47 18.46 -6.07 -1.73
CA ARG A 47 17.09 -6.12 -1.17
C ARG A 47 16.61 -4.79 -0.60
N MET A 48 17.30 -3.69 -0.92
CA MET A 48 16.96 -2.35 -0.45
C MET A 48 17.17 -1.32 -1.56
N THR A 49 16.62 -0.14 -1.39
CA THR A 49 16.92 1.01 -2.25
C THR A 49 17.68 2.11 -1.51
N HIS A 50 17.56 2.17 -0.18
CA HIS A 50 18.25 3.13 0.65
C HIS A 50 18.76 2.46 1.93
N ILE A 51 19.91 2.90 2.40
CA ILE A 51 20.44 2.59 3.73
C ILE A 51 20.64 3.90 4.47
N ASN A 52 20.06 3.99 5.67
CA ASN A 52 20.33 5.06 6.61
C ASN A 52 21.41 4.56 7.57
N TYR A 53 22.62 5.11 7.48
CA TYR A 53 23.74 4.74 8.35
C TYR A 53 23.66 5.55 9.66
N SER A 54 23.44 4.85 10.77
CA SER A 54 22.89 5.44 12.00
C SER A 54 23.79 5.20 13.20
N PHE A 55 24.29 6.15 13.97
CA PHE A 55 24.04 7.57 13.88
C PHE A 55 25.37 8.31 13.97
N VAL A 56 25.36 9.52 13.42
CA VAL A 56 26.28 10.58 13.85
C VAL A 56 25.47 11.51 14.74
N LEU A 57 26.01 11.90 15.89
CA LEU A 57 25.34 12.87 16.77
C LEU A 57 25.73 14.30 16.41
N PRO A 58 24.81 15.28 16.46
CA PRO A 58 25.16 16.68 16.32
C PRO A 58 25.84 17.21 17.60
N THR A 59 26.50 18.36 17.49
CA THR A 59 26.87 19.18 18.64
C THR A 59 25.92 20.38 18.79
N ASN A 60 25.85 20.96 19.98
CA ASN A 60 24.99 22.12 20.28
C ASN A 60 25.23 23.35 19.39
N SER A 61 26.43 23.50 18.82
CA SER A 61 26.80 24.59 17.93
C SER A 61 26.78 24.22 16.45
N GLY A 62 26.13 23.11 16.08
CA GLY A 62 26.02 22.65 14.69
C GLY A 62 27.27 21.95 14.14
N GLY A 63 28.08 21.33 14.99
CA GLY A 63 29.10 20.37 14.57
C GLY A 63 28.55 18.95 14.47
N LEU A 64 29.41 18.01 14.08
CA LEU A 64 29.15 16.57 14.12
C LEU A 64 30.15 15.90 15.05
N GLN A 65 29.69 14.98 15.88
CA GLN A 65 30.56 14.16 16.72
C GLN A 65 31.35 13.15 15.88
N ALA A 66 32.35 12.52 16.51
CA ALA A 66 33.15 11.50 15.85
C ALA A 66 32.27 10.32 15.39
N LEU A 67 32.49 9.86 14.16
CA LEU A 67 31.76 8.73 13.60
C LEU A 67 32.19 7.44 14.31
N GLU A 68 31.28 6.87 15.10
CA GLU A 68 31.46 5.54 15.68
C GLU A 68 31.62 4.48 14.58
N GLY A 69 32.45 3.47 14.82
CA GLY A 69 32.82 2.46 13.82
C GLY A 69 33.83 2.97 12.76
N GLY A 70 34.06 4.28 12.68
CA GLY A 70 35.11 4.91 11.89
C GLY A 70 34.84 4.99 10.39
N ALA A 71 35.62 5.85 9.72
CA ALA A 71 35.49 6.16 8.29
C ALA A 71 35.64 4.92 7.37
N ALA A 72 36.49 3.95 7.72
CA ALA A 72 36.71 2.76 6.90
C ALA A 72 35.43 1.91 6.75
N ARG A 73 34.64 1.80 7.83
CA ARG A 73 33.38 1.08 7.84
C ARG A 73 32.35 1.77 6.94
N LEU A 74 32.23 3.11 7.04
CA LEU A 74 31.36 3.89 6.17
C LEU A 74 31.75 3.81 4.69
N ASN A 75 33.04 3.96 4.37
CA ASN A 75 33.52 3.85 2.99
C ASN A 75 33.22 2.46 2.39
N THR A 76 33.35 1.40 3.19
CA THR A 76 33.00 0.04 2.77
C THR A 76 31.50 -0.08 2.50
N LEU A 77 30.67 0.44 3.40
CA LEU A 77 29.21 0.46 3.25
C LEU A 77 28.79 1.18 1.96
N VAL A 78 29.28 2.40 1.74
CA VAL A 78 28.96 3.23 0.57
C VAL A 78 29.37 2.52 -0.71
N SER A 79 30.61 2.03 -0.78
CA SER A 79 31.11 1.32 -1.97
C SER A 79 30.28 0.09 -2.32
N GLN A 80 29.92 -0.74 -1.35
CA GLN A 80 29.13 -1.96 -1.59
C GLN A 80 27.65 -1.65 -1.92
N ALA A 81 27.07 -0.63 -1.28
CA ALA A 81 25.71 -0.17 -1.57
C ALA A 81 25.60 0.39 -2.99
N HIS A 82 26.49 1.30 -3.38
CA HIS A 82 26.51 1.90 -4.70
C HIS A 82 26.76 0.87 -5.81
N ALA A 83 27.60 -0.14 -5.56
CA ALA A 83 27.79 -1.26 -6.48
C ALA A 83 26.50 -2.06 -6.77
N LYS A 84 25.46 -1.89 -5.95
CA LYS A 84 24.13 -2.48 -6.11
C LYS A 84 23.04 -1.43 -6.39
N ASN A 85 23.41 -0.20 -6.73
CA ASN A 85 22.50 0.94 -6.92
C ASN A 85 21.64 1.26 -5.69
N VAL A 86 22.15 0.99 -4.50
CA VAL A 86 21.51 1.32 -3.23
C VAL A 86 22.09 2.65 -2.74
N LYS A 87 21.22 3.59 -2.39
CA LYS A 87 21.62 4.90 -1.87
C LYS A 87 22.01 4.81 -0.40
N VAL A 88 22.99 5.60 0.03
CA VAL A 88 23.39 5.69 1.45
C VAL A 88 23.21 7.10 1.97
N LEU A 89 22.39 7.27 2.99
CA LEU A 89 22.24 8.52 3.72
C LEU A 89 22.93 8.37 5.09
N ILE A 90 23.54 9.45 5.59
CA ILE A 90 23.91 9.49 7.00
C ILE A 90 22.69 9.90 7.82
N ALA A 91 22.32 9.10 8.81
CA ALA A 91 21.31 9.48 9.79
C ALA A 91 21.97 10.23 10.95
N VAL A 92 21.41 11.38 11.30
CA VAL A 92 21.90 12.24 12.36
C VAL A 92 20.88 12.31 13.47
N GLY A 93 21.28 11.93 14.70
CA GLY A 93 20.39 11.89 15.86
C GLY A 93 20.11 10.49 16.40
N GLY A 94 18.84 10.10 16.41
CA GLY A 94 18.28 8.95 17.10
C GLY A 94 17.93 9.25 18.56
N TRP A 95 17.27 8.29 19.21
CA TRP A 95 16.80 8.41 20.61
C TRP A 95 17.81 9.00 21.60
N ASN A 96 19.08 8.59 21.54
CA ASN A 96 20.17 9.12 22.38
C ASN A 96 19.83 9.25 23.89
N ASP A 97 19.24 8.19 24.47
CA ASP A 97 18.74 8.18 25.85
C ASP A 97 17.76 9.32 26.20
N GLY A 98 17.06 9.83 25.18
CA GLY A 98 16.13 10.96 25.28
C GLY A 98 16.82 12.35 25.31
N ASP A 99 18.14 12.43 25.12
CA ASP A 99 18.85 13.71 25.07
C ASP A 99 18.88 14.28 23.65
N ASP A 100 18.01 15.25 23.43
CA ASP A 100 17.90 16.01 22.19
C ASP A 100 18.47 17.45 22.32
N SER A 101 19.17 17.77 23.42
CA SER A 101 19.59 19.14 23.75
C SER A 101 20.49 19.78 22.69
N ALA A 102 21.28 18.97 22.00
CA ALA A 102 22.09 19.43 20.87
C ALA A 102 21.22 19.91 19.71
N PHE A 103 20.16 19.18 19.35
CA PHE A 103 19.21 19.59 18.32
C PHE A 103 18.47 20.87 18.71
N ARG A 104 17.95 20.94 19.93
CA ARG A 104 17.27 22.15 20.43
C ARG A 104 18.17 23.39 20.31
N SER A 105 19.43 23.25 20.73
CA SER A 105 20.39 24.36 20.68
C SER A 105 20.76 24.76 19.24
N LEU A 106 21.10 23.80 18.39
CA LEU A 106 21.53 24.09 17.03
C LEU A 106 20.38 24.59 16.15
N ALA A 107 19.17 24.04 16.31
CA ALA A 107 18.03 24.38 15.48
C ALA A 107 17.48 25.77 15.81
N ALA A 108 17.52 26.19 17.08
CA ALA A 108 17.02 27.50 17.51
C ALA A 108 17.90 28.68 17.02
N ASN A 109 19.17 28.45 16.70
CA ASN A 109 20.13 29.51 16.37
C ASN A 109 20.51 29.47 14.88
N SER A 110 20.31 30.58 14.16
CA SER A 110 20.60 30.64 12.71
C SER A 110 22.07 30.42 12.34
N SER A 111 23.01 30.86 13.19
CA SER A 111 24.44 30.64 12.95
C SER A 111 24.82 29.17 13.19
N TYR A 112 24.22 28.52 14.18
CA TYR A 112 24.45 27.09 14.45
C TYR A 112 23.79 26.22 13.39
N ARG A 113 22.58 26.55 12.92
CA ARG A 113 21.98 25.91 11.74
C ARG A 113 22.86 26.03 10.50
N ALA A 114 23.39 27.21 10.21
CA ALA A 114 24.29 27.41 9.07
C ALA A 114 25.58 26.58 9.21
N ASN A 115 26.16 26.51 10.41
CA ASN A 115 27.31 25.65 10.68
C ASN A 115 26.96 24.16 10.48
N PHE A 116 25.82 23.72 11.01
CA PHE A 116 25.33 22.36 10.85
C PHE A 116 25.14 21.98 9.38
N VAL A 117 24.44 22.81 8.62
CA VAL A 117 24.21 22.59 7.18
C VAL A 117 25.54 22.47 6.42
N ASN A 118 26.52 23.32 6.72
CA ASN A 118 27.84 23.24 6.11
C ASN A 118 28.57 21.94 6.48
N ASN A 119 28.51 21.52 7.75
CA ASN A 119 29.12 20.27 8.18
C ASN A 119 28.44 19.04 7.55
N ILE A 120 27.11 19.04 7.42
CA ILE A 120 26.37 17.99 6.72
C ILE A 120 26.77 17.93 5.25
N VAL A 121 26.80 19.06 4.54
CA VAL A 121 27.22 19.09 3.13
C VAL A 121 28.65 18.59 2.97
N ASN A 122 29.57 18.99 3.86
CA ASN A 122 30.95 18.52 3.84
C ASN A 122 31.03 17.00 4.10
N PHE A 123 30.29 16.48 5.07
CA PHE A 123 30.25 15.06 5.39
C PHE A 123 29.68 14.23 4.24
N VAL A 124 28.56 14.68 3.65
CA VAL A 124 27.92 14.06 2.49
C VAL A 124 28.88 14.01 1.29
N ASN A 125 29.62 15.08 1.02
CA ASN A 125 30.59 15.11 -0.08
C ASN A 125 31.84 14.26 0.23
N GLN A 126 32.33 14.30 1.47
CA GLN A 126 33.54 13.60 1.88
C GLN A 126 33.41 12.08 1.74
N TYR A 127 32.24 11.54 2.06
CA TYR A 127 31.97 10.11 2.06
C TYR A 127 31.09 9.64 0.90
N ASP A 128 30.89 10.49 -0.11
CA ASP A 128 30.05 10.23 -1.28
C ASP A 128 28.64 9.72 -0.93
N LEU A 129 28.02 10.32 0.09
CA LEU A 129 26.69 9.93 0.51
C LEU A 129 25.64 10.51 -0.44
N ASP A 130 24.50 9.84 -0.53
CA ASP A 130 23.36 10.26 -1.35
C ASP A 130 22.47 11.29 -0.65
N GLY A 131 22.68 11.54 0.64
CA GLY A 131 21.90 12.51 1.40
C GLY A 131 22.08 12.41 2.91
N VAL A 132 21.13 13.02 3.62
CA VAL A 132 21.04 13.00 5.09
C VAL A 132 19.62 12.64 5.52
N ASP A 133 19.53 11.86 6.59
CA ASP A 133 18.31 11.60 7.34
C ASP A 133 18.40 12.30 8.70
N ILE A 134 17.41 13.13 9.05
CA ILE A 134 17.35 13.80 10.36
C ILE A 134 16.42 13.02 11.27
N ASP A 135 16.96 12.51 12.36
CA ASP A 135 16.23 11.72 13.35
C ASP A 135 16.27 12.45 14.71
N TRP A 136 15.53 13.54 14.81
CA TRP A 136 15.36 14.28 16.07
C TRP A 136 14.13 13.72 16.78
N GLU A 137 14.35 13.05 17.92
CA GLU A 137 13.31 12.41 18.71
C GLU A 137 13.03 13.14 20.05
N TYR A 138 12.04 14.02 20.19
CA TYR A 138 11.25 14.65 19.12
C TYR A 138 11.11 16.15 19.41
N PRO A 139 11.16 17.03 18.39
CA PRO A 139 10.93 18.45 18.61
C PRO A 139 9.52 18.71 19.15
N ASP A 140 9.41 19.49 20.22
CA ASP A 140 8.11 19.86 20.78
C ASP A 140 7.32 20.83 19.86
N ALA A 141 5.99 20.81 20.00
CA ALA A 141 5.14 21.80 19.34
C ALA A 141 5.54 23.24 19.71
N GLY A 142 5.33 24.17 18.78
CA GLY A 142 5.63 25.59 18.98
C GLY A 142 7.04 25.98 18.56
N ALA A 143 7.88 26.41 19.51
CA ALA A 143 9.19 27.01 19.18
C ALA A 143 10.16 26.00 18.55
N GLU A 144 10.13 24.75 19.01
CA GLU A 144 11.01 23.69 18.50
C GLU A 144 10.53 23.20 17.12
N ALA A 145 9.23 22.98 16.93
CA ALA A 145 8.64 22.73 15.60
C ALA A 145 9.03 23.82 14.57
N ASN A 146 8.97 25.11 14.95
CA ASN A 146 9.42 26.19 14.08
C ASN A 146 10.94 26.14 13.80
N SER A 147 11.73 25.75 14.79
CA SER A 147 13.18 25.59 14.65
C SER A 147 13.54 24.41 13.75
N PHE A 148 12.81 23.30 13.88
CA PHE A 148 12.91 22.12 13.02
C PHE A 148 12.56 22.47 11.58
N ARG A 149 11.44 23.16 11.33
CA ARG A 149 11.07 23.68 10.01
C ARG A 149 12.18 24.50 9.36
N LEU A 150 12.76 25.45 10.09
CA LEU A 150 13.86 26.28 9.58
C LEU A 150 15.10 25.45 9.24
N LEU A 151 15.44 24.48 10.10
CA LEU A 151 16.54 23.54 9.87
C LEU A 151 16.30 22.71 8.59
N MET A 152 15.12 22.13 8.43
CA MET A 152 14.78 21.32 7.25
C MET A 152 14.79 22.15 5.96
N GLN A 153 14.33 23.40 6.01
CA GLN A 153 14.42 24.32 4.87
C GLN A 153 15.88 24.71 4.54
N ASP A 154 16.72 24.98 5.55
CA ASP A 154 18.14 25.29 5.36
C ASP A 154 18.88 24.09 4.73
N LEU A 155 18.65 22.88 5.23
CA LEU A 155 19.18 21.63 4.67
C LEU A 155 18.69 21.40 3.23
N SER A 156 17.40 21.57 2.96
CA SER A 156 16.82 21.34 1.63
C SER A 156 17.42 22.27 0.58
N ARG A 157 17.57 23.57 0.91
CA ARG A 157 18.24 24.56 0.05
C ARG A 157 19.69 24.19 -0.25
N ALA A 158 20.38 23.56 0.70
CA ALA A 158 21.76 23.15 0.52
C ALA A 158 21.88 21.82 -0.27
N LEU A 159 21.02 20.84 -0.01
CA LEU A 159 21.18 19.48 -0.53
C LEU A 159 20.55 19.27 -1.90
N LYS A 160 19.32 19.75 -2.12
CA LYS A 160 18.56 19.46 -3.35
C LYS A 160 19.24 19.96 -4.63
N PRO A 161 19.82 21.18 -4.70
CA PRO A 161 20.56 21.62 -5.88
C PRO A 161 21.80 20.79 -6.20
N ARG A 162 22.29 20.00 -5.22
CA ARG A 162 23.42 19.07 -5.38
C ARG A 162 22.97 17.65 -5.73
N GLY A 163 21.67 17.44 -5.97
CA GLY A 163 21.09 16.12 -6.21
C GLY A 163 21.13 15.20 -5.00
N LYS A 164 21.31 15.74 -3.79
CA LYS A 164 21.35 14.98 -2.54
C LYS A 164 19.99 14.99 -1.86
N LEU A 165 19.65 13.85 -1.25
CA LEU A 165 18.38 13.60 -0.57
C LEU A 165 18.36 14.23 0.83
N LEU A 166 17.17 14.63 1.26
CA LEU A 166 16.86 15.01 2.63
C LEU A 166 15.65 14.23 3.12
N THR A 167 15.82 13.44 4.17
CA THR A 167 14.74 12.68 4.80
C THR A 167 14.69 12.97 6.29
N ALA A 168 13.62 12.54 6.95
CA ALA A 168 13.54 12.57 8.41
C ALA A 168 12.75 11.39 8.93
N ALA A 169 13.12 10.90 10.11
CA ALA A 169 12.33 9.97 10.89
C ALA A 169 11.39 10.76 11.83
N VAL A 170 10.14 10.32 11.91
CA VAL A 170 9.07 11.00 12.64
C VAL A 170 8.18 9.99 13.35
N THR A 171 7.45 10.44 14.37
CA THR A 171 6.50 9.57 15.09
C THR A 171 5.38 9.08 14.17
N HIS A 172 4.74 7.98 14.57
CA HIS A 172 3.61 7.39 13.85
C HIS A 172 2.40 8.33 13.64
N ASN A 173 2.29 9.42 14.41
CA ASN A 173 1.13 10.32 14.42
C ASN A 173 1.50 11.81 14.59
N ASP A 174 2.72 12.18 14.21
CA ASP A 174 3.33 13.51 14.43
C ASP A 174 3.33 14.03 15.87
N TRP A 175 2.83 13.31 16.88
CA TRP A 175 2.90 13.78 18.27
C TRP A 175 4.37 13.98 18.67
N PRO A 176 4.77 15.16 19.21
CA PRO A 176 3.94 16.20 19.84
C PRO A 176 3.38 17.32 18.92
N GLY A 177 3.61 17.29 17.61
CA GLY A 177 3.05 18.22 16.61
C GLY A 177 4.15 19.10 16.00
N SER A 178 5.07 18.48 15.26
CA SER A 178 6.35 19.09 14.88
C SER A 178 6.55 19.26 13.38
N VAL A 179 5.75 18.59 12.56
CA VAL A 179 5.88 18.55 11.11
C VAL A 179 4.76 19.36 10.48
N ASP A 180 5.11 20.49 9.87
CA ASP A 180 4.18 21.26 9.06
C ASP A 180 4.37 21.00 7.55
N SER A 181 3.50 21.61 6.74
CA SER A 181 3.56 21.48 5.28
C SER A 181 4.89 21.94 4.68
N ALA A 182 5.60 22.87 5.31
CA ALA A 182 6.91 23.33 4.86
C ALA A 182 8.01 22.28 5.12
N VAL A 183 7.93 21.53 6.22
CA VAL A 183 8.79 20.35 6.44
C VAL A 183 8.49 19.29 5.38
N ILE A 184 7.20 18.98 5.13
CA ILE A 184 6.77 17.99 4.13
C ILE A 184 7.26 18.38 2.72
N GLU A 185 7.25 19.66 2.37
CA GLU A 185 7.78 20.16 1.10
C GLU A 185 9.32 20.02 1.02
N ALA A 186 10.01 20.34 2.11
CA ALA A 186 11.46 20.34 2.20
C ALA A 186 12.09 18.95 2.02
N VAL A 187 11.47 17.89 2.54
CA VAL A 187 11.98 16.51 2.48
C VAL A 187 11.66 15.82 1.15
N ASP A 188 12.43 14.77 0.84
CA ASP A 188 12.12 13.80 -0.21
C ASP A 188 11.10 12.77 0.27
N PHE A 189 11.21 12.33 1.52
CA PHE A 189 10.23 11.48 2.20
C PHE A 189 10.42 11.49 3.73
N LEU A 190 9.39 11.06 4.46
CA LEU A 190 9.40 10.84 5.90
C LEU A 190 9.34 9.34 6.22
N ASN A 191 10.21 8.89 7.11
CA ASN A 191 10.22 7.55 7.68
C ASN A 191 9.33 7.54 8.93
N LEU A 192 8.16 6.91 8.83
CA LEU A 192 7.16 6.90 9.91
C LEU A 192 7.49 5.76 10.88
N MET A 193 7.92 6.09 12.10
CA MET A 193 8.28 5.10 13.12
C MET A 193 7.04 4.48 13.76
N VAL A 194 6.42 3.54 13.04
CA VAL A 194 5.20 2.83 13.50
C VAL A 194 5.56 1.57 14.31
N TYR A 195 6.40 1.77 15.29
CA TYR A 195 6.83 0.80 16.28
C TYR A 195 7.10 1.50 17.61
N ASP A 196 7.46 0.74 18.64
CA ASP A 196 7.60 1.23 20.02
C ASP A 196 6.35 1.86 20.63
N LEU A 197 5.20 1.46 20.09
CA LEU A 197 3.89 1.78 20.63
C LEU A 197 3.58 0.93 21.88
N ASN A 198 2.34 1.06 22.38
CA ASN A 198 1.82 0.20 23.43
C ASN A 198 1.81 -1.28 23.02
N TYR A 199 1.93 -2.19 23.97
CA TYR A 199 1.92 -3.62 23.69
C TYR A 199 0.60 -4.06 23.03
N PRO A 200 0.64 -4.77 21.88
CA PRO A 200 1.81 -5.08 21.05
C PRO A 200 2.33 -3.89 20.23
N HIS A 201 3.64 -3.64 20.24
CA HIS A 201 4.21 -2.32 19.86
C HIS A 201 4.16 -1.93 18.38
N SER A 202 3.75 -2.83 17.48
CA SER A 202 3.69 -2.53 16.05
C SER A 202 2.64 -3.41 15.35
N THR A 203 1.36 -3.10 15.54
CA THR A 203 0.28 -3.86 14.87
C THR A 203 0.05 -3.41 13.43
N TYR A 204 -0.64 -4.24 12.64
CA TYR A 204 -1.16 -3.84 11.33
C TYR A 204 -2.15 -2.66 11.43
N GLN A 205 -3.02 -2.68 12.44
CA GLN A 205 -4.00 -1.62 12.69
C GLN A 205 -3.30 -0.28 13.00
N ALA A 206 -2.20 -0.31 13.77
CA ALA A 206 -1.41 0.89 14.02
C ALA A 206 -0.78 1.43 12.73
N ALA A 207 -0.29 0.55 11.83
CA ALA A 207 0.21 0.95 10.52
C ALA A 207 -0.88 1.63 9.66
N GLN A 208 -2.09 1.06 9.63
CA GLN A 208 -3.22 1.68 8.92
C GLN A 208 -3.60 3.04 9.51
N ALA A 209 -3.67 3.12 10.85
CA ALA A 209 -4.02 4.35 11.55
C ALA A 209 -2.97 5.44 11.33
N ALA A 210 -1.68 5.10 11.40
CA ALA A 210 -0.57 6.02 11.14
C ALA A 210 -0.63 6.58 9.72
N LEU A 211 -0.76 5.72 8.70
CA LEU A 211 -0.86 6.18 7.30
C LEU A 211 -2.10 7.04 7.06
N THR A 212 -3.24 6.67 7.65
CA THR A 212 -4.48 7.45 7.58
C THR A 212 -4.29 8.84 8.20
N HIS A 213 -3.70 8.89 9.40
CA HIS A 213 -3.45 10.14 10.10
C HIS A 213 -2.50 11.05 9.31
N TRP A 214 -1.33 10.54 8.91
CA TRP A 214 -0.38 11.31 8.12
C TRP A 214 -0.96 11.81 6.79
N LYS A 215 -1.83 11.02 6.15
CA LYS A 215 -2.49 11.41 4.90
C LYS A 215 -3.54 12.50 5.07
N PHE A 216 -4.41 12.38 6.08
CA PHE A 216 -5.61 13.24 6.19
C PHE A 216 -5.46 14.36 7.22
N SER A 217 -4.66 14.18 8.27
CA SER A 217 -4.40 15.20 9.29
C SER A 217 -3.20 16.06 8.90
N GLU A 218 -2.09 15.44 8.52
CA GLU A 218 -0.84 16.17 8.21
C GLU A 218 -0.66 16.47 6.70
N GLY A 219 -1.47 15.87 5.83
CA GLY A 219 -1.41 16.09 4.39
C GLY A 219 -0.16 15.51 3.73
N LEU A 220 0.48 14.50 4.32
CA LEU A 220 1.65 13.83 3.76
C LEU A 220 1.27 13.06 2.48
N PRO A 221 1.85 13.41 1.31
CA PRO A 221 1.58 12.71 0.08
C PRO A 221 2.04 11.25 0.15
N LYS A 222 1.26 10.33 -0.44
CA LYS A 222 1.61 8.89 -0.55
C LYS A 222 3.07 8.69 -0.97
N SER A 223 3.54 9.38 -2.00
CA SER A 223 4.90 9.25 -2.54
C SER A 223 6.03 9.59 -1.55
N LYS A 224 5.72 10.36 -0.50
CA LYS A 224 6.64 10.79 0.56
C LYS A 224 6.45 10.04 1.89
N ALA A 225 5.42 9.22 2.03
CA ALA A 225 5.23 8.38 3.22
C ALA A 225 6.05 7.08 3.09
N VAL A 226 6.84 6.74 4.11
CA VAL A 226 7.56 5.47 4.19
C VAL A 226 7.21 4.78 5.52
N LEU A 227 6.52 3.65 5.46
CA LEU A 227 6.00 2.95 6.65
C LEU A 227 7.12 2.21 7.39
N GLY A 228 7.35 2.51 8.66
CA GLY A 228 8.34 1.82 9.50
C GLY A 228 7.83 0.51 10.12
N VAL A 229 8.70 -0.51 10.19
CA VAL A 229 8.45 -1.80 10.87
C VAL A 229 9.65 -2.23 11.73
N PRO A 230 9.44 -2.92 12.87
CA PRO A 230 10.52 -3.34 13.76
C PRO A 230 11.03 -4.75 13.44
N PHE A 231 12.34 -4.94 13.50
CA PHE A 231 13.02 -6.25 13.45
C PHE A 231 13.48 -6.70 14.85
N TYR A 232 12.73 -6.32 15.88
CA TYR A 232 12.99 -6.65 17.28
C TYR A 232 11.67 -6.74 18.04
N SER A 233 11.71 -7.31 19.24
CA SER A 233 10.56 -7.28 20.14
C SER A 233 10.54 -6.05 21.02
N ARG A 234 9.36 -5.54 21.38
CA ARG A 234 9.28 -4.45 22.38
C ARG A 234 9.84 -4.87 23.72
N THR A 235 9.40 -6.04 24.17
CA THR A 235 9.87 -6.61 25.43
C THR A 235 11.36 -6.92 25.32
N ASN A 236 12.18 -6.26 26.14
CA ASN A 236 13.64 -6.40 26.21
C ASN A 236 14.43 -6.09 24.91
N TYR A 237 13.81 -5.53 23.86
CA TYR A 237 14.48 -5.17 22.61
C TYR A 237 15.26 -6.34 21.95
N ILE A 238 14.73 -7.56 22.05
CA ILE A 238 15.41 -8.76 21.52
C ILE A 238 15.32 -8.74 19.99
N ALA A 239 16.47 -8.91 19.32
CA ALA A 239 16.54 -8.96 17.87
C ALA A 239 15.70 -10.13 17.31
N TYR A 240 15.04 -9.91 16.18
CA TYR A 240 14.24 -10.94 15.49
C TYR A 240 15.04 -12.22 15.25
N ARG A 241 16.30 -12.12 14.77
CA ARG A 241 17.17 -13.29 14.57
C ARG A 241 17.36 -14.12 15.84
N ASP A 242 17.44 -13.47 17.01
CA ASP A 242 17.68 -14.14 18.29
C ASP A 242 16.37 -14.79 18.80
N ILE A 243 15.22 -14.19 18.50
CA ILE A 243 13.90 -14.78 18.73
C ILE A 243 13.74 -16.05 17.89
N ILE A 244 14.10 -16.00 16.59
CA ILE A 244 14.05 -17.18 15.71
C ILE A 244 15.02 -18.26 16.16
N ALA A 245 16.25 -17.89 16.55
CA ALA A 245 17.22 -18.84 17.09
C ALA A 245 16.73 -19.53 18.38
N ARG A 246 15.98 -18.81 19.23
CA ARG A 246 15.46 -19.34 20.51
C ARG A 246 14.22 -20.21 20.34
N TYR A 247 13.28 -19.82 19.49
CA TYR A 247 11.95 -20.45 19.40
C TYR A 247 11.70 -21.22 18.09
N GLY A 248 12.68 -21.24 17.19
CA GLY A 248 12.64 -21.98 15.93
C GLY A 248 11.80 -21.30 14.84
N ALA A 249 11.73 -21.94 13.68
CA ALA A 249 11.11 -21.37 12.48
C ALA A 249 9.62 -21.03 12.63
N GLY A 250 8.90 -21.70 13.54
CA GLY A 250 7.50 -21.37 13.84
C GLY A 250 7.32 -19.96 14.39
N ALA A 251 8.33 -19.43 15.10
CA ALA A 251 8.32 -18.05 15.59
C ALA A 251 8.33 -17.02 14.44
N ALA A 252 8.82 -17.38 13.25
CA ALA A 252 8.77 -16.49 12.10
C ALA A 252 7.34 -16.27 11.57
N GLN A 253 6.38 -17.12 11.96
CA GLN A 253 4.99 -17.09 11.46
C GLN A 253 3.99 -16.45 12.42
N VAL A 254 4.47 -15.89 13.53
CA VAL A 254 3.65 -15.26 14.58
C VAL A 254 4.28 -13.96 15.05
N ASP A 255 3.47 -13.11 15.67
CA ASP A 255 3.90 -11.81 16.22
C ASP A 255 4.24 -11.88 17.73
N ASN A 256 4.17 -13.08 18.31
CA ASN A 256 4.59 -13.31 19.68
C ASN A 256 5.17 -14.71 19.86
N ALA A 257 6.32 -14.80 20.52
CA ALA A 257 6.92 -16.05 20.94
C ALA A 257 7.52 -15.90 22.34
N GLY A 258 7.01 -16.70 23.28
CA GLY A 258 7.47 -16.68 24.67
C GLY A 258 7.33 -15.32 25.36
N GLY A 259 6.27 -14.56 25.03
CA GLY A 259 6.00 -13.25 25.63
C GLY A 259 6.76 -12.08 24.98
N LEU A 260 7.58 -12.34 23.97
CA LEU A 260 8.23 -11.29 23.17
C LEU A 260 7.29 -10.89 22.03
N ASP A 261 6.80 -9.65 22.01
CA ASP A 261 5.98 -9.09 20.94
C ASP A 261 6.83 -8.44 19.87
N TYR A 262 6.74 -8.92 18.63
CA TYR A 262 7.47 -8.47 17.44
C TYR A 262 6.57 -8.61 16.21
N ASN A 263 7.10 -8.48 14.99
CA ASN A 263 6.36 -8.80 13.78
C ASN A 263 6.99 -10.00 13.05
N GLY A 264 6.20 -11.06 12.87
CA GLY A 264 6.56 -12.20 12.03
C GLY A 264 6.40 -11.89 10.54
N GLN A 265 6.84 -12.82 9.68
CA GLN A 265 6.76 -12.71 8.23
C GLN A 265 5.34 -12.43 7.71
N PRO A 266 4.24 -13.03 8.24
CA PRO A 266 2.89 -12.72 7.78
C PRO A 266 2.51 -11.25 7.98
N THR A 267 2.79 -10.68 9.16
CA THR A 267 2.48 -9.28 9.47
C THR A 267 3.39 -8.32 8.70
N ILE A 268 4.67 -8.64 8.55
CA ILE A 268 5.60 -7.86 7.71
C ILE A 268 5.16 -7.85 6.25
N LYS A 269 4.73 -9.00 5.70
CA LYS A 269 4.17 -9.08 4.35
C LYS A 269 2.91 -8.20 4.21
N ALA A 270 1.94 -8.34 5.13
CA ALA A 270 0.71 -7.56 5.09
C ALA A 270 0.98 -6.04 5.19
N LYS A 271 1.91 -5.61 6.04
CA LYS A 271 2.33 -4.20 6.12
C LYS A 271 3.06 -3.72 4.87
N SER A 272 3.83 -4.61 4.21
CA SER A 272 4.47 -4.30 2.93
C SER A 272 3.44 -4.10 1.81
N GLU A 273 2.40 -4.93 1.75
CA GLU A 273 1.27 -4.77 0.83
C GLU A 273 0.47 -3.50 1.13
N LEU A 274 0.23 -3.20 2.41
CA LEU A 274 -0.37 -1.93 2.84
C LEU A 274 0.46 -0.73 2.37
N ALA A 275 1.78 -0.78 2.56
CA ALA A 275 2.68 0.27 2.14
C ALA A 275 2.66 0.46 0.61
N LEU A 276 2.62 -0.60 -0.20
CA LEU A 276 2.44 -0.49 -1.66
C LEU A 276 1.15 0.27 -2.02
N ASN A 277 0.08 0.03 -1.28
CA ASN A 277 -1.23 0.61 -1.55
C ASN A 277 -1.37 2.06 -1.05
N GLU A 278 -0.80 2.39 0.12
CA GLU A 278 -1.07 3.66 0.81
C GLU A 278 0.17 4.54 1.03
N ALA A 279 1.38 4.03 0.76
CA ALA A 279 2.65 4.72 0.97
C ALA A 279 3.57 4.66 -0.28
N GLY A 280 4.70 5.35 -0.20
CA GLY A 280 5.74 5.42 -1.24
C GLY A 280 6.96 4.58 -0.89
N GLY A 281 6.93 3.88 0.24
CA GLY A 281 7.97 2.98 0.68
C GLY A 281 7.67 2.28 2.00
N ILE A 282 8.58 1.40 2.38
CA ILE A 282 8.67 0.75 3.67
C ILE A 282 10.09 0.90 4.23
N MET A 283 10.19 1.07 5.54
CA MET A 283 11.43 1.24 6.29
C MET A 283 11.48 0.21 7.41
N PHE A 284 12.68 -0.24 7.80
CA PHE A 284 12.83 -1.11 8.96
C PHE A 284 14.03 -0.76 9.85
N TRP A 285 13.80 -0.88 11.16
CA TRP A 285 14.81 -0.84 12.21
C TRP A 285 15.00 -2.24 12.80
N GLU A 286 16.15 -2.90 12.66
CA GLU A 286 17.31 -2.52 11.83
C GLU A 286 17.95 -3.74 11.12
N ILE A 287 18.75 -3.49 10.08
CA ILE A 287 19.30 -4.49 9.12
C ILE A 287 20.00 -5.68 9.80
N SER A 288 20.74 -5.43 10.88
CA SER A 288 21.53 -6.45 11.56
C SER A 288 20.65 -7.39 12.39
N GLN A 289 19.49 -6.96 12.85
CA GLN A 289 18.59 -7.77 13.69
C GLN A 289 17.83 -8.86 12.92
N ASP A 290 17.89 -8.86 11.59
CA ASP A 290 17.24 -9.87 10.76
C ASP A 290 18.01 -11.20 10.69
N THR A 291 17.31 -12.27 10.32
CA THR A 291 17.94 -13.51 9.88
C THR A 291 18.52 -13.36 8.47
N ARG A 292 19.34 -14.33 8.03
CA ARG A 292 19.98 -14.33 6.70
C ARG A 292 19.46 -15.42 5.77
N ASP A 293 18.51 -16.23 6.23
CA ASP A 293 17.95 -17.35 5.50
C ASP A 293 16.52 -17.03 4.98
N ASN A 294 15.73 -18.07 4.69
CA ASN A 294 14.36 -17.92 4.20
C ASN A 294 13.39 -17.37 5.25
N LEU A 295 13.81 -17.21 6.50
CA LEU A 295 13.03 -16.59 7.58
C LEU A 295 13.25 -15.06 7.64
N SER A 296 14.07 -14.50 6.76
CA SER A 296 14.40 -13.07 6.75
C SER A 296 13.16 -12.20 6.51
N LEU A 297 12.97 -11.21 7.39
CA LEU A 297 11.92 -10.19 7.24
C LEU A 297 12.23 -9.25 6.08
N MET A 298 13.50 -8.87 5.88
CA MET A 298 13.92 -8.07 4.73
C MET A 298 13.69 -8.81 3.41
N LYS A 299 13.92 -10.13 3.37
CA LYS A 299 13.55 -10.95 2.22
C LYS A 299 12.05 -10.90 1.97
N THR A 300 11.24 -11.07 3.02
CA THR A 300 9.77 -10.97 2.93
C THR A 300 9.33 -9.63 2.37
N ILE A 301 9.92 -8.52 2.83
CA ILE A 301 9.65 -7.19 2.30
C ILE A 301 10.01 -7.13 0.80
N TRP A 302 11.24 -7.52 0.44
CA TRP A 302 11.72 -7.42 -0.94
C TRP A 302 10.93 -8.29 -1.91
N ASP A 303 10.61 -9.53 -1.54
CA ASP A 303 9.77 -10.41 -2.37
C ASP A 303 8.38 -9.81 -2.58
N THR A 304 7.89 -9.02 -1.63
CA THR A 304 6.58 -8.38 -1.69
C THR A 304 6.60 -7.11 -2.55
N VAL A 305 7.64 -6.28 -2.44
CA VAL A 305 7.63 -4.91 -3.01
C VAL A 305 8.75 -4.60 -4.01
N GLY A 306 9.73 -5.49 -4.18
CA GLY A 306 10.94 -5.24 -4.97
C GLY A 306 10.68 -4.94 -6.44
N HIS A 307 9.61 -5.49 -7.00
CA HIS A 307 9.16 -5.20 -8.36
C HIS A 307 8.71 -3.74 -8.54
N ALA A 308 8.16 -3.11 -7.49
CA ALA A 308 7.76 -1.69 -7.50
C ALA A 308 8.92 -0.73 -7.18
N ALA A 309 10.02 -1.26 -6.62
CA ALA A 309 11.18 -0.49 -6.19
C ALA A 309 12.19 -0.20 -7.33
N GLY A 310 11.86 -0.55 -8.58
CA GLY A 310 12.77 -0.41 -9.72
C GLY A 310 13.83 -1.51 -9.79
N GLY A 311 13.68 -2.58 -9.01
CA GLY A 311 14.52 -3.77 -9.08
C GLY A 311 14.30 -4.50 -10.41
N GLY A 312 15.07 -4.12 -11.43
CA GLY A 312 15.39 -5.05 -12.51
C GLY A 312 16.04 -6.28 -11.89
N ASN A 313 15.49 -7.45 -12.23
CA ASN A 313 15.89 -8.80 -11.82
C ASN A 313 17.34 -8.89 -11.30
N GLY A 314 17.54 -8.61 -10.01
CA GLY A 314 18.78 -8.85 -9.28
C GLY A 314 18.84 -10.32 -8.92
N GLY A 315 18.78 -11.18 -9.95
CA GLY A 315 19.11 -12.58 -9.82
C GLY A 315 20.57 -12.67 -9.40
N ASP A 316 20.82 -13.29 -8.25
CA ASP A 316 22.03 -14.10 -8.13
C ASP A 316 22.07 -15.02 -9.36
N ASN A 317 23.19 -14.98 -10.08
CA ASN A 317 23.41 -15.61 -11.38
C ASN A 317 22.58 -16.88 -11.64
N ASP A 318 21.58 -16.77 -12.50
CA ASP A 318 21.32 -17.78 -13.52
C ASP A 318 20.99 -17.05 -14.84
N GLY A 319 21.67 -17.43 -15.90
CA GLY A 319 21.85 -16.62 -17.11
C GLY A 319 20.61 -16.55 -18.00
N GLY A 320 20.46 -15.40 -18.70
CA GLY A 320 19.64 -15.30 -19.90
C GLY A 320 18.87 -13.98 -20.04
N THR A 321 19.20 -13.20 -21.06
CA THR A 321 18.44 -12.02 -21.53
C THR A 321 16.99 -12.37 -21.91
N PRO A 322 16.01 -11.45 -21.75
CA PRO A 322 14.60 -11.73 -21.99
C PRO A 322 14.23 -11.55 -23.48
N GLY A 323 13.79 -12.64 -24.09
CA GLY A 323 12.97 -12.65 -25.29
C GLY A 323 12.38 -14.05 -25.44
N ASP A 324 11.07 -14.19 -25.23
CA ASP A 324 10.15 -15.34 -25.50
C ASP A 324 10.72 -16.78 -25.51
N ASN A 325 11.79 -17.05 -24.76
CA ASN A 325 12.46 -18.33 -24.73
C ASN A 325 12.29 -18.94 -23.34
N TYR A 326 11.12 -19.55 -23.11
CA TYR A 326 10.84 -20.28 -21.89
C TYR A 326 11.69 -21.57 -21.84
N PRO A 327 12.38 -21.86 -20.72
CA PRO A 327 13.25 -23.03 -20.59
C PRO A 327 12.48 -24.33 -20.73
N ASP A 328 13.08 -25.35 -21.34
CA ASP A 328 12.49 -26.69 -21.36
C ASP A 328 12.42 -27.27 -19.95
N TRP A 329 11.31 -27.92 -19.61
CA TRP A 329 11.10 -28.56 -18.32
C TRP A 329 12.11 -29.69 -18.11
N ASN A 330 12.72 -29.69 -16.93
CA ASN A 330 13.63 -30.70 -16.39
C ASN A 330 13.08 -31.25 -15.06
N SER A 331 13.09 -32.57 -14.91
CA SER A 331 12.53 -33.30 -13.76
C SER A 331 13.31 -33.14 -12.45
N ASN A 332 14.53 -32.62 -12.48
CA ASN A 332 15.39 -32.45 -11.29
C ASN A 332 15.55 -30.98 -10.87
N THR A 333 14.68 -30.12 -11.36
CA THR A 333 14.75 -28.67 -11.13
C THR A 333 13.51 -28.25 -10.34
N TYR A 334 13.73 -27.42 -9.31
CA TYR A 334 12.65 -26.80 -8.56
C TYR A 334 12.16 -25.54 -9.29
N TYR A 335 10.85 -25.44 -9.47
CA TYR A 335 10.17 -24.32 -10.13
C TYR A 335 9.26 -23.61 -9.13
N ALA A 336 9.50 -22.33 -8.91
CA ALA A 336 8.63 -21.50 -8.08
C ALA A 336 7.27 -21.25 -8.74
N VAL A 337 6.26 -20.88 -7.94
CA VAL A 337 4.95 -20.44 -8.45
C VAL A 337 5.16 -19.28 -9.45
N GLY A 338 4.53 -19.38 -10.62
CA GLY A 338 4.66 -18.44 -11.73
C GLY A 338 5.75 -18.77 -12.73
N ALA A 339 6.63 -19.76 -12.48
CA ALA A 339 7.64 -20.19 -13.44
C ALA A 339 6.98 -20.79 -14.69
N ILE A 340 7.42 -20.36 -15.88
CA ILE A 340 6.88 -20.85 -17.16
C ILE A 340 7.94 -21.70 -17.86
N VAL A 341 7.59 -22.95 -18.17
CA VAL A 341 8.48 -23.92 -18.82
C VAL A 341 7.84 -24.46 -20.09
N ARG A 342 8.67 -24.95 -21.02
CA ARG A 342 8.25 -25.65 -22.22
C ARG A 342 8.37 -27.16 -22.00
N TYR A 343 7.29 -27.90 -22.24
CA TYR A 343 7.32 -29.36 -22.16
C TYR A 343 6.50 -29.94 -23.31
N GLU A 344 7.11 -30.84 -24.08
CA GLU A 344 6.51 -31.43 -25.30
C GLU A 344 5.95 -30.37 -26.29
N GLY A 345 6.65 -29.25 -26.41
CA GLY A 345 6.30 -28.15 -27.34
C GLY A 345 5.19 -27.21 -26.86
N LYS A 346 4.62 -27.42 -25.67
CA LYS A 346 3.60 -26.55 -25.04
C LYS A 346 4.19 -25.82 -23.84
N LEU A 347 3.61 -24.67 -23.48
CA LEU A 347 4.02 -23.91 -22.32
C LEU A 347 3.15 -24.24 -21.11
N TYR A 348 3.75 -24.26 -19.93
CA TYR A 348 3.09 -24.51 -18.66
C TYR A 348 3.60 -23.54 -17.61
N ILE A 349 2.70 -22.98 -16.81
CA ILE A 349 3.01 -22.14 -15.66
C ILE A 349 2.83 -22.93 -14.37
N ALA A 350 3.78 -22.81 -13.44
CA ALA A 350 3.68 -23.46 -12.14
C ALA A 350 2.66 -22.70 -11.25
N GLU A 351 1.53 -23.30 -10.89
CA GLU A 351 0.56 -22.68 -9.97
C GLU A 351 0.90 -22.98 -8.50
N HIS A 352 1.69 -24.01 -8.27
CA HIS A 352 2.26 -24.37 -6.99
C HIS A 352 3.76 -24.62 -7.14
N ALA A 353 4.52 -24.36 -6.07
CA ALA A 353 5.96 -24.63 -6.03
C ALA A 353 6.24 -26.10 -6.33
N ASN A 354 7.00 -26.36 -7.40
CA ASN A 354 7.14 -27.69 -7.97
C ASN A 354 8.59 -28.17 -7.92
N PRO A 355 8.93 -29.26 -7.19
CA PRO A 355 10.28 -29.81 -7.13
C PRO A 355 10.75 -30.57 -8.39
N GLY A 356 10.02 -30.49 -9.51
CA GLY A 356 10.38 -31.13 -10.78
C GLY A 356 9.42 -32.22 -11.24
N TYR A 357 8.15 -32.19 -10.81
CA TYR A 357 7.11 -33.09 -11.31
C TYR A 357 6.66 -32.74 -12.73
N ASN A 358 6.22 -33.74 -13.49
CA ASN A 358 5.94 -33.64 -14.92
C ASN A 358 4.67 -32.79 -15.23
N PRO A 359 4.74 -31.82 -16.17
CA PRO A 359 3.62 -30.94 -16.55
C PRO A 359 2.36 -31.60 -17.08
N THR A 360 2.45 -32.81 -17.64
CA THR A 360 1.27 -33.53 -18.17
C THR A 360 0.73 -34.59 -17.21
N ILE A 361 1.49 -34.98 -16.20
CA ILE A 361 1.07 -35.99 -15.20
C ILE A 361 0.45 -35.31 -13.98
N SER A 362 0.99 -34.16 -13.55
CA SER A 362 0.49 -33.45 -12.37
C SER A 362 0.03 -32.05 -12.72
N THR A 363 -1.24 -31.95 -13.10
CA THR A 363 -1.95 -30.67 -13.30
C THR A 363 -2.20 -29.93 -11.99
N TRP A 364 -1.80 -30.50 -10.84
CA TRP A 364 -1.81 -29.81 -9.56
C TRP A 364 -0.66 -28.80 -9.47
N PHE A 365 0.52 -29.10 -10.01
CA PHE A 365 1.63 -28.15 -9.98
C PHE A 365 1.67 -27.24 -11.20
N TRP A 366 1.23 -27.73 -12.36
CA TRP A 366 1.38 -27.06 -13.65
C TRP A 366 0.04 -26.79 -14.31
N ASN A 367 -0.12 -25.60 -14.90
CA ASN A 367 -1.26 -25.27 -15.75
C ASN A 367 -0.80 -24.83 -17.15
N PRO A 368 -1.51 -25.16 -18.24
CA PRO A 368 -1.14 -24.73 -19.58
C PRO A 368 -1.09 -23.20 -19.70
N TYR A 369 -0.05 -22.69 -20.35
CA TYR A 369 0.19 -21.28 -20.55
C TYR A 369 0.15 -20.92 -22.05
N THR A 370 -0.43 -19.79 -22.40
CA THR A 370 -0.42 -19.24 -23.76
C THR A 370 0.05 -17.79 -23.71
N SER A 371 1.11 -17.45 -24.46
CA SER A 371 1.60 -16.08 -24.60
C SER A 371 0.56 -15.23 -25.35
N THR A 372 -0.14 -14.39 -24.58
CA THR A 372 -1.12 -13.34 -24.91
C THR A 372 -1.75 -13.29 -26.32
N GLY A 373 -3.07 -13.48 -26.37
CA GLY A 373 -3.94 -13.01 -27.45
C GLY A 373 -5.30 -13.71 -27.52
N GLY A 374 -6.34 -13.07 -26.98
CA GLY A 374 -7.77 -13.22 -27.34
C GLY A 374 -8.42 -14.63 -27.41
N GLY A 375 -9.31 -14.91 -26.45
CA GLY A 375 -10.64 -15.48 -26.74
C GLY A 375 -10.91 -17.00 -26.62
N ASN A 376 -11.71 -17.31 -25.58
CA ASN A 376 -12.92 -18.15 -25.53
C ASN A 376 -12.84 -19.65 -25.12
N GLY A 377 -13.64 -20.01 -24.09
CA GLY A 377 -14.51 -21.19 -24.17
C GLY A 377 -14.48 -22.24 -23.03
N GLY A 378 -14.92 -21.90 -21.82
CA GLY A 378 -15.37 -22.90 -20.82
C GLY A 378 -15.61 -22.31 -19.42
N THR A 379 -16.86 -22.26 -18.96
CA THR A 379 -17.21 -21.63 -17.67
C THR A 379 -17.26 -22.64 -16.52
N PRO A 380 -16.56 -22.41 -15.38
CA PRO A 380 -16.61 -23.31 -14.22
C PRO A 380 -17.99 -23.28 -13.53
N THR A 381 -18.57 -24.45 -13.22
CA THR A 381 -19.81 -24.56 -12.44
C THR A 381 -19.49 -24.98 -10.99
N TYR A 382 -20.11 -24.32 -10.00
CA TYR A 382 -19.91 -24.60 -8.57
C TYR A 382 -21.13 -25.32 -7.97
N PRO A 383 -20.94 -26.39 -7.18
CA PRO A 383 -22.03 -27.17 -6.58
C PRO A 383 -22.72 -26.45 -5.41
N GLU A 384 -24.01 -26.72 -5.19
CA GLU A 384 -24.72 -26.28 -3.97
C GLU A 384 -24.18 -26.98 -2.71
N TRP A 385 -24.06 -26.24 -1.62
CA TRP A 385 -23.69 -26.75 -0.30
C TRP A 385 -24.79 -27.66 0.26
N ARG A 386 -24.38 -28.73 0.95
CA ARG A 386 -25.23 -29.74 1.55
C ARG A 386 -24.77 -30.01 2.97
N ALA A 387 -25.70 -29.91 3.91
CA ALA A 387 -25.43 -30.18 5.32
C ALA A 387 -24.83 -31.57 5.54
N GLY A 388 -23.79 -31.66 6.37
CA GLY A 388 -23.11 -32.92 6.71
C GLY A 388 -22.26 -33.54 5.60
N THR A 389 -22.06 -32.84 4.48
CA THR A 389 -21.12 -33.26 3.42
C THR A 389 -19.72 -32.76 3.72
N GLN A 390 -18.70 -33.61 3.60
CA GLN A 390 -17.31 -33.21 3.83
C GLN A 390 -16.76 -32.46 2.60
N TYR A 391 -16.27 -31.25 2.81
CA TYR A 391 -15.65 -30.39 1.81
C TYR A 391 -14.16 -30.25 2.07
N ALA A 392 -13.34 -30.55 1.07
CA ALA A 392 -11.89 -30.35 1.17
C ALA A 392 -11.56 -28.86 1.18
N LYS A 393 -10.41 -28.48 1.78
CA LYS A 393 -9.87 -27.11 1.68
C LYS A 393 -9.74 -26.71 0.20
N GLY A 394 -10.25 -25.53 -0.16
CA GLY A 394 -10.32 -25.00 -1.51
C GLY A 394 -11.61 -25.34 -2.27
N ALA A 395 -12.50 -26.18 -1.71
CA ALA A 395 -13.79 -26.45 -2.33
C ALA A 395 -14.65 -25.19 -2.33
N VAL A 396 -15.15 -24.81 -3.51
CA VAL A 396 -16.09 -23.69 -3.67
C VAL A 396 -17.50 -24.23 -3.79
N VAL A 397 -18.38 -23.75 -2.92
CA VAL A 397 -19.79 -24.16 -2.88
C VAL A 397 -20.70 -22.95 -2.96
N ARG A 398 -21.90 -23.14 -3.50
CA ARG A 398 -22.97 -22.16 -3.42
C ARG A 398 -23.84 -22.41 -2.19
N PHE A 399 -24.04 -21.41 -1.36
CA PHE A 399 -24.93 -21.46 -0.21
C PHE A 399 -25.75 -20.18 -0.12
N ASN A 400 -27.08 -20.31 -0.11
CA ASN A 400 -28.02 -19.19 -0.17
C ASN A 400 -27.69 -18.17 -1.28
N GLY A 401 -27.29 -18.68 -2.45
CA GLY A 401 -26.97 -17.87 -3.64
C GLY A 401 -25.55 -17.29 -3.69
N ARG A 402 -24.81 -17.29 -2.57
CA ARG A 402 -23.43 -16.78 -2.47
C ARG A 402 -22.41 -17.91 -2.58
N LEU A 403 -21.22 -17.59 -3.07
CA LEU A 403 -20.12 -18.55 -3.14
C LEU A 403 -19.26 -18.45 -1.89
N TYR A 404 -18.87 -19.60 -1.37
CA TYR A 404 -17.95 -19.72 -0.25
C TYR A 404 -16.86 -20.71 -0.60
N ILE A 405 -15.63 -20.40 -0.22
CA ILE A 405 -14.48 -21.28 -0.37
C ILE A 405 -14.12 -21.86 1.00
N ALA A 406 -13.87 -23.17 1.04
CA ALA A 406 -13.46 -23.83 2.27
C ALA A 406 -12.01 -23.47 2.59
N GLU A 407 -11.77 -22.67 3.63
CA GLU A 407 -10.40 -22.30 4.08
C GLU A 407 -9.67 -23.47 4.74
N HIS A 408 -10.45 -24.41 5.26
CA HIS A 408 -10.02 -25.64 5.94
C HIS A 408 -10.92 -26.82 5.52
N ALA A 409 -10.46 -28.05 5.74
CA ALA A 409 -11.31 -29.22 5.51
C ALA A 409 -12.54 -29.15 6.43
N ASN A 410 -13.73 -29.13 5.85
CA ASN A 410 -14.96 -28.86 6.54
C ASN A 410 -15.84 -30.12 6.57
N PRO A 411 -16.29 -30.62 7.73
CA PRO A 411 -17.17 -31.79 7.84
C PRO A 411 -18.64 -31.54 7.46
N GLY A 412 -18.97 -30.39 6.85
CA GLY A 412 -20.31 -30.01 6.42
C GLY A 412 -21.01 -29.01 7.33
N TYR A 413 -20.25 -28.15 8.01
CA TYR A 413 -20.75 -27.01 8.77
C TYR A 413 -21.24 -25.88 7.85
N ASP A 414 -22.22 -25.12 8.34
CA ASP A 414 -22.92 -24.07 7.62
C ASP A 414 -21.98 -22.88 7.30
N PRO A 415 -21.93 -22.42 6.02
CA PRO A 415 -21.09 -21.29 5.59
C PRO A 415 -21.35 -19.94 6.24
N THR A 416 -22.49 -19.76 6.92
CA THR A 416 -22.84 -18.52 7.62
C THR A 416 -22.67 -18.58 9.13
N ILE A 417 -22.51 -19.78 9.70
CA ILE A 417 -22.35 -19.97 11.14
C ILE A 417 -20.86 -20.07 11.52
N SER A 418 -20.03 -20.65 10.65
CA SER A 418 -18.61 -20.86 10.97
C SER A 418 -17.68 -20.27 9.90
N THR A 419 -17.31 -19.01 10.13
CA THR A 419 -16.30 -18.27 9.32
C THR A 419 -14.87 -18.81 9.51
N TRP A 420 -14.67 -19.78 10.40
CA TRP A 420 -13.40 -20.50 10.53
C TRP A 420 -13.18 -21.47 9.35
N TYR A 421 -14.25 -22.08 8.82
CA TYR A 421 -14.13 -23.05 7.75
C TYR A 421 -14.44 -22.48 6.37
N TRP A 422 -15.16 -21.36 6.29
CA TRP A 422 -15.69 -20.81 5.05
C TRP A 422 -15.40 -19.33 4.94
N ASP A 423 -14.86 -18.93 3.80
CA ASP A 423 -14.70 -17.53 3.42
C ASP A 423 -15.58 -17.18 2.22
N PRO A 424 -16.15 -15.97 2.17
CA PRO A 424 -16.85 -15.48 0.99
C PRO A 424 -15.93 -15.48 -0.23
N TYR A 425 -16.35 -16.12 -1.30
CA TYR A 425 -15.54 -16.27 -2.51
C TYR A 425 -16.07 -15.40 -3.65
N THR A 426 -15.19 -14.59 -4.24
CA THR A 426 -15.49 -13.78 -5.42
C THR A 426 -14.57 -14.20 -6.58
N PRO A 427 -15.09 -14.78 -7.67
CA PRO A 427 -14.29 -15.11 -8.85
C PRO A 427 -13.68 -13.87 -9.52
N ALA A 428 -12.60 -14.06 -10.27
CA ALA A 428 -11.93 -12.99 -11.02
C ALA A 428 -12.88 -12.29 -12.04
N PRO A 429 -12.64 -11.01 -12.38
CA PRO A 429 -13.49 -10.24 -13.29
C PRO A 429 -13.62 -10.91 -14.66
N GLY A 430 -14.86 -11.15 -15.10
CA GLY A 430 -15.17 -11.74 -16.42
C GLY A 430 -15.60 -13.21 -16.40
N VAL A 431 -15.62 -13.87 -15.24
CA VAL A 431 -16.09 -15.27 -15.12
C VAL A 431 -17.14 -15.37 -14.01
N ASP A 432 -18.38 -14.93 -14.30
CA ASP A 432 -19.53 -15.21 -13.43
C ASP A 432 -20.63 -15.88 -14.28
N PRO A 433 -20.65 -17.22 -14.40
CA PRO A 433 -21.72 -17.92 -15.11
C PRO A 433 -23.05 -17.71 -14.39
N GLY A 434 -23.97 -16.99 -15.06
CA GLY A 434 -25.37 -16.89 -14.66
C GLY A 434 -25.80 -15.56 -14.06
N LEU A 435 -24.92 -14.57 -13.95
CA LEU A 435 -25.32 -13.20 -13.67
C LEU A 435 -25.85 -12.53 -14.95
N VAL A 436 -27.10 -12.05 -14.89
CA VAL A 436 -27.68 -11.21 -15.94
C VAL A 436 -27.21 -9.79 -15.71
N TRP A 437 -26.34 -9.30 -16.58
CA TRP A 437 -25.86 -7.91 -16.54
C TRP A 437 -26.87 -6.98 -17.21
N LYS A 438 -27.22 -5.90 -16.51
CA LYS A 438 -28.11 -4.82 -16.93
C LYS A 438 -27.33 -3.51 -16.95
N ARG A 439 -27.89 -2.46 -17.55
CA ARG A 439 -27.31 -1.11 -17.52
C ARG A 439 -28.09 -0.22 -16.57
N ALA A 440 -27.40 0.70 -15.91
CA ALA A 440 -27.98 1.75 -15.09
C ALA A 440 -27.22 3.07 -15.29
N ASN A 441 -27.88 4.19 -15.03
CA ASN A 441 -27.21 5.45 -14.76
C ASN A 441 -26.66 5.40 -13.33
N LEU A 442 -25.39 5.77 -13.18
CA LEU A 442 -24.66 5.86 -11.94
C LEU A 442 -24.46 7.32 -11.56
N THR A 443 -24.95 7.69 -10.38
CA THR A 443 -24.69 8.98 -9.73
C THR A 443 -24.14 8.76 -8.33
N ASN A 444 -23.86 9.83 -7.60
CA ASN A 444 -23.52 9.74 -6.18
C ASN A 444 -24.21 10.83 -5.35
N TYR A 445 -24.30 10.55 -4.05
CA TYR A 445 -24.90 11.41 -3.03
C TYR A 445 -24.07 11.37 -1.73
N THR A 446 -24.29 12.33 -0.81
CA THR A 446 -23.54 12.38 0.48
C THR A 446 -24.49 12.23 1.67
N SER A 447 -24.32 11.18 2.48
CA SER A 447 -25.22 10.92 3.63
C SER A 447 -24.99 11.82 4.85
N TYR A 448 -23.86 12.54 4.90
CA TYR A 448 -23.56 13.58 5.89
C TYR A 448 -23.02 14.83 5.19
N PRO A 449 -23.89 15.61 4.52
CA PRO A 449 -23.43 16.77 3.78
C PRO A 449 -23.08 17.93 4.71
N ASP A 450 -22.13 18.77 4.28
CA ASP A 450 -21.77 19.98 5.01
C ASP A 450 -22.96 20.94 5.08
N PRO A 451 -23.22 21.60 6.22
CA PRO A 451 -24.27 22.61 6.34
C PRO A 451 -24.14 23.69 5.26
N GLY A 452 -25.20 23.90 4.48
CA GLY A 452 -25.24 24.90 3.40
C GLY A 452 -24.73 24.41 2.03
N SER A 453 -24.27 23.16 1.90
CA SER A 453 -23.99 22.55 0.60
C SER A 453 -25.27 22.33 -0.23
N ASP A 454 -25.12 22.17 -1.55
CA ASP A 454 -26.25 21.86 -2.43
C ASP A 454 -26.98 20.58 -1.98
N GLU A 455 -26.24 19.54 -1.60
CA GLU A 455 -26.76 18.29 -1.03
C GLU A 455 -27.60 18.52 0.24
N CYS A 456 -27.12 19.40 1.12
CA CYS A 456 -27.81 19.76 2.35
C CYS A 456 -29.12 20.53 2.10
N VAL A 457 -29.11 21.48 1.16
CA VAL A 457 -30.17 22.47 0.97
C VAL A 457 -31.18 22.06 -0.09
N ASN A 458 -30.72 21.59 -1.25
CA ASN A 458 -31.56 21.32 -2.42
C ASN A 458 -32.06 19.86 -2.48
N TYR A 459 -31.38 18.95 -1.78
CA TYR A 459 -31.66 17.52 -1.79
C TYR A 459 -32.03 16.95 -0.40
N ASN A 460 -32.33 17.85 0.56
CA ASN A 460 -32.73 17.50 1.94
C ASN A 460 -31.72 16.66 2.73
N GLY A 461 -30.46 16.55 2.30
CA GLY A 461 -29.47 15.66 2.90
C GLY A 461 -29.14 15.98 4.37
N CYS A 462 -29.30 17.25 4.78
CA CYS A 462 -29.15 17.64 6.19
C CYS A 462 -30.31 17.17 7.08
N MET A 463 -31.53 17.11 6.55
CA MET A 463 -32.71 16.66 7.31
C MET A 463 -32.63 15.16 7.60
N TRP A 464 -32.06 14.40 6.67
CA TRP A 464 -32.00 12.94 6.71
C TRP A 464 -30.58 12.40 6.92
N ALA A 465 -29.66 13.22 7.44
CA ALA A 465 -28.27 12.82 7.61
C ALA A 465 -28.13 11.54 8.44
N GLY A 466 -27.54 10.50 7.83
CA GLY A 466 -27.36 9.15 8.41
C GLY A 466 -28.62 8.28 8.47
N TYR A 467 -29.77 8.73 7.95
CA TYR A 467 -30.95 7.89 7.80
C TYR A 467 -31.00 7.28 6.40
N PHE A 468 -31.47 6.03 6.32
CA PHE A 468 -31.64 5.32 5.06
C PHE A 468 -33.02 4.68 5.04
N ALA A 469 -33.70 4.72 3.90
CA ALA A 469 -35.10 4.30 3.78
C ALA A 469 -35.39 2.87 4.24
N PHE A 470 -34.40 1.97 4.20
CA PHE A 470 -34.58 0.55 4.53
C PHE A 470 -33.87 0.10 5.80
N LEU A 471 -33.32 1.03 6.58
CA LEU A 471 -32.68 0.74 7.87
C LEU A 471 -33.45 1.36 9.02
N ASN A 472 -33.44 0.68 10.17
CA ASN A 472 -34.02 1.21 11.39
C ASN A 472 -33.00 2.09 12.10
N GLY A 473 -33.40 3.34 12.36
CA GLY A 473 -32.59 4.29 13.10
C GLY A 473 -31.46 4.93 12.28
N LYS A 474 -30.86 5.95 12.88
CA LYS A 474 -29.76 6.70 12.31
C LYS A 474 -28.46 5.90 12.41
N GLN A 475 -27.79 5.70 11.28
CA GLN A 475 -26.46 5.13 11.23
C GLN A 475 -25.42 6.19 11.61
N SER A 476 -24.22 5.81 12.02
CA SER A 476 -23.14 6.77 12.33
C SER A 476 -22.31 7.11 11.09
N PRO A 477 -21.55 8.23 11.08
CA PRO A 477 -20.59 8.52 10.01
C PRO A 477 -19.59 7.37 9.78
N ASP A 478 -19.11 6.73 10.85
CA ASP A 478 -18.23 5.56 10.78
C ASP A 478 -18.90 4.38 10.08
N TRP A 479 -20.19 4.14 10.38
CA TRP A 479 -20.95 3.09 9.70
C TRP A 479 -21.12 3.40 8.21
N VAL A 480 -21.46 4.65 7.87
CA VAL A 480 -21.62 5.06 6.46
C VAL A 480 -20.31 4.90 5.70
N SER A 481 -19.20 5.40 6.26
CA SER A 481 -17.89 5.31 5.62
C SER A 481 -17.37 3.87 5.51
N ALA A 482 -17.80 2.94 6.37
CA ALA A 482 -17.39 1.53 6.32
C ALA A 482 -18.24 0.65 5.39
N ASN A 483 -19.40 1.11 4.90
CA ASN A 483 -20.36 0.28 4.16
C ASN A 483 -20.50 0.73 2.69
N ASN A 484 -20.58 -0.24 1.77
CA ASN A 484 -20.89 0.03 0.37
C ASN A 484 -22.40 0.21 0.18
N ILE A 485 -22.83 1.46 0.10
CA ILE A 485 -24.24 1.86 0.15
C ILE A 485 -24.68 2.32 -1.23
N ALA A 486 -25.86 1.85 -1.63
CA ALA A 486 -26.57 2.30 -2.80
C ALA A 486 -28.01 2.70 -2.47
N ALA A 487 -28.51 3.64 -3.27
CA ALA A 487 -29.90 3.97 -3.43
C ALA A 487 -30.35 3.57 -4.85
N VAL A 488 -31.61 3.16 -4.98
CA VAL A 488 -32.27 2.99 -6.28
C VAL A 488 -33.46 3.94 -6.37
N HIS A 489 -33.95 4.20 -7.58
CA HIS A 489 -35.16 5.00 -7.73
C HIS A 489 -36.33 4.39 -6.93
N SER A 490 -37.15 5.23 -6.30
CA SER A 490 -38.34 4.81 -5.55
C SER A 490 -39.29 3.86 -6.30
N LYS A 491 -39.39 3.97 -7.64
CA LYS A 491 -40.18 3.05 -8.48
C LYS A 491 -39.62 1.61 -8.50
N ASP A 492 -38.31 1.48 -8.28
CA ASP A 492 -37.56 0.21 -8.31
C ASP A 492 -37.27 -0.33 -6.89
N ALA A 493 -37.44 0.51 -5.86
CA ALA A 493 -37.20 0.18 -4.44
C ALA A 493 -37.89 -1.12 -3.99
N GLY A 494 -39.12 -1.36 -4.43
CA GLY A 494 -39.87 -2.58 -4.06
C GLY A 494 -39.16 -3.88 -4.48
N ALA A 495 -38.44 -3.86 -5.60
CA ALA A 495 -37.75 -5.03 -6.13
C ALA A 495 -36.33 -5.20 -5.56
N TYR A 496 -35.67 -4.10 -5.19
CA TYR A 496 -34.23 -4.11 -4.87
C TYR A 496 -33.88 -3.69 -3.45
N LYS A 497 -34.83 -3.30 -2.60
CA LYS A 497 -34.54 -2.96 -1.20
C LYS A 497 -33.77 -4.08 -0.50
N LEU A 498 -32.69 -3.72 0.19
CA LEU A 498 -31.76 -4.59 0.92
C LEU A 498 -31.06 -5.66 0.08
N LYS A 499 -31.19 -5.61 -1.25
CA LYS A 499 -30.48 -6.49 -2.18
C LYS A 499 -29.05 -6.02 -2.41
N THR A 500 -28.21 -6.96 -2.79
CA THR A 500 -26.79 -6.75 -3.12
C THR A 500 -26.64 -6.68 -4.63
N LEU A 501 -26.15 -5.55 -5.12
CA LEU A 501 -25.87 -5.32 -6.54
C LEU A 501 -24.36 -5.35 -6.75
N ARG A 502 -23.92 -6.11 -7.74
CA ARG A 502 -22.56 -6.03 -8.26
C ARG A 502 -22.53 -5.01 -9.38
N LEU A 503 -21.71 -3.99 -9.25
CA LEU A 503 -21.49 -2.96 -10.25
C LEU A 503 -20.15 -3.20 -10.96
N ARG A 504 -20.06 -2.85 -12.23
CA ARG A 504 -18.80 -2.76 -12.96
C ARG A 504 -18.78 -1.62 -13.98
N GLN A 505 -17.63 -0.96 -14.09
CA GLN A 505 -17.37 0.07 -15.08
C GLN A 505 -15.91 -0.06 -15.54
N GLY A 506 -15.69 -0.41 -16.82
CA GLY A 506 -14.36 -0.76 -17.32
C GLY A 506 -13.79 -1.98 -16.59
N SER A 507 -12.58 -1.85 -16.04
CA SER A 507 -11.92 -2.90 -15.25
C SER A 507 -12.27 -2.88 -13.75
N LYS A 508 -13.12 -1.94 -13.30
CA LYS A 508 -13.48 -1.75 -11.89
C LYS A 508 -14.77 -2.49 -11.55
N SER A 509 -14.86 -3.05 -10.34
CA SER A 509 -16.08 -3.68 -9.83
C SER A 509 -16.24 -3.46 -8.32
N ILE A 510 -17.49 -3.37 -7.85
CA ILE A 510 -17.83 -3.24 -6.44
C ILE A 510 -19.18 -3.92 -6.15
N ASP A 511 -19.31 -4.51 -4.97
CA ASP A 511 -20.61 -4.97 -4.45
C ASP A 511 -21.16 -3.91 -3.51
N VAL A 512 -22.39 -3.46 -3.79
CA VAL A 512 -23.12 -2.45 -3.01
C VAL A 512 -24.42 -3.05 -2.50
N LYS A 513 -24.89 -2.56 -1.35
CA LYS A 513 -26.18 -2.95 -0.80
C LYS A 513 -27.16 -1.78 -0.86
N VAL A 514 -28.37 -2.07 -1.33
CA VAL A 514 -29.42 -1.08 -1.50
C VAL A 514 -30.06 -0.81 -0.14
N TYR A 515 -29.53 0.17 0.58
CA TYR A 515 -30.06 0.57 1.89
C TYR A 515 -31.04 1.73 1.80
N ASP A 516 -31.09 2.40 0.65
CA ASP A 516 -31.83 3.64 0.49
C ASP A 516 -32.60 3.72 -0.83
N MET A 517 -33.39 4.78 -0.98
CA MET A 517 -34.06 5.10 -2.24
C MET A 517 -33.91 6.58 -2.60
N CYS A 518 -33.72 6.84 -3.89
CA CYS A 518 -33.85 8.17 -4.46
C CYS A 518 -35.33 8.41 -4.77
N SER A 519 -35.97 9.35 -4.09
CA SER A 519 -37.35 9.76 -4.36
C SER A 519 -37.42 11.13 -5.03
N ASP A 520 -38.17 11.23 -6.13
CA ASP A 520 -38.40 12.51 -6.82
C ASP A 520 -39.10 13.56 -5.93
N SER A 521 -39.82 13.12 -4.88
CA SER A 521 -40.39 14.02 -3.88
C SER A 521 -39.33 14.79 -3.10
N ASP A 522 -38.15 14.20 -2.94
CA ASP A 522 -37.11 14.68 -2.02
C ASP A 522 -36.17 15.65 -2.73
N CYS A 523 -36.17 15.64 -4.06
CA CYS A 523 -35.26 16.44 -4.90
C CYS A 523 -35.92 17.06 -6.14
N ASN A 524 -37.25 17.15 -6.17
CA ASN A 524 -38.02 17.77 -7.26
C ASN A 524 -37.75 17.17 -8.65
N GLY A 525 -37.86 15.84 -8.77
CA GLY A 525 -37.76 15.12 -10.06
C GLY A 525 -36.34 14.73 -10.50
N CYS A 526 -35.33 14.89 -9.65
CA CYS A 526 -33.94 14.59 -9.99
C CYS A 526 -33.69 13.10 -10.27
N CYS A 527 -34.35 12.19 -9.57
CA CYS A 527 -34.13 10.74 -9.71
C CYS A 527 -34.65 10.26 -11.07
N THR A 528 -35.83 10.72 -11.49
CA THR A 528 -36.35 10.47 -12.83
C THR A 528 -35.43 11.06 -13.88
N ALA A 529 -34.94 12.29 -13.68
CA ALA A 529 -34.03 12.95 -14.62
C ALA A 529 -32.69 12.18 -14.77
N ASN A 530 -32.11 11.73 -13.66
CA ASN A 530 -30.83 11.01 -13.64
C ASN A 530 -30.95 9.58 -14.20
N SER A 531 -32.16 9.01 -14.23
CA SER A 531 -32.41 7.68 -14.80
C SER A 531 -32.61 7.66 -16.33
N ARG A 532 -32.66 8.82 -17.01
CA ARG A 532 -33.19 8.94 -18.39
C ARG A 532 -32.47 8.10 -19.44
N GLU A 533 -31.16 7.90 -19.32
CA GLU A 533 -30.38 7.25 -20.39
C GLU A 533 -30.65 5.73 -20.45
N THR A 534 -30.80 5.09 -19.29
CA THR A 534 -30.96 3.63 -19.19
C THR A 534 -32.33 3.20 -18.66
N GLY A 535 -33.12 4.15 -18.14
CA GLY A 535 -34.38 3.90 -17.45
C GLY A 535 -34.24 3.43 -16.01
N PHE A 536 -33.01 3.19 -15.52
CA PHE A 536 -32.70 2.67 -14.18
C PHE A 536 -31.61 3.51 -13.52
N LEU A 537 -31.80 3.85 -12.25
CA LEU A 537 -30.84 4.66 -11.48
C LEU A 537 -30.23 3.81 -10.37
N ILE A 538 -28.91 3.85 -10.27
CA ILE A 538 -28.15 3.43 -9.10
C ILE A 538 -27.38 4.65 -8.62
N ASP A 539 -27.70 5.12 -7.43
CA ASP A 539 -27.09 6.29 -6.83
C ASP A 539 -26.28 5.83 -5.62
N ILE A 540 -24.95 5.94 -5.65
CA ILE A 540 -24.11 5.36 -4.59
C ILE A 540 -23.57 6.43 -3.66
N GLU A 541 -23.45 6.08 -2.38
CA GLU A 541 -22.93 7.00 -1.38
C GLU A 541 -21.48 7.39 -1.71
N LYS A 542 -21.07 8.62 -1.41
CA LYS A 542 -19.78 9.19 -1.79
C LYS A 542 -18.57 8.34 -1.39
N HIS A 543 -18.49 7.82 -0.16
CA HIS A 543 -17.39 6.90 0.22
C HIS A 543 -17.44 5.59 -0.56
N THR A 544 -18.63 5.13 -0.93
CA THR A 544 -18.82 3.98 -1.84
C THR A 544 -18.33 4.28 -3.25
N MET A 545 -18.60 5.48 -3.78
CA MET A 545 -18.07 5.95 -5.06
C MET A 545 -16.54 6.04 -5.03
N ASP A 546 -15.97 6.59 -3.96
CA ASP A 546 -14.51 6.69 -3.78
C ASP A 546 -13.85 5.31 -3.79
N ARG A 547 -14.44 4.32 -3.11
CA ARG A 547 -13.96 2.93 -3.13
C ARG A 547 -14.16 2.23 -4.47
N PHE A 548 -15.28 2.48 -5.14
CA PHE A 548 -15.51 1.93 -6.48
C PHE A 548 -14.49 2.51 -7.47
N GLY A 549 -14.08 3.77 -7.25
CA GLY A 549 -13.17 4.52 -8.11
C GLY A 549 -13.75 4.78 -9.50
N ALA A 550 -15.04 4.56 -9.71
CA ALA A 550 -15.75 4.81 -10.95
C ALA A 550 -16.18 6.29 -11.05
N GLY A 551 -16.61 6.73 -12.23
CA GLY A 551 -17.22 8.05 -12.41
C GLY A 551 -18.73 7.93 -12.64
N SER A 552 -19.45 9.05 -12.45
CA SER A 552 -20.84 9.14 -12.87
C SER A 552 -20.99 8.83 -14.37
N GLY A 553 -22.09 8.20 -14.77
CA GLY A 553 -22.33 7.78 -16.15
C GLY A 553 -23.00 6.41 -16.22
N VAL A 554 -22.79 5.66 -17.31
CA VAL A 554 -23.37 4.32 -17.43
C VAL A 554 -22.53 3.30 -16.66
N VAL A 555 -23.21 2.47 -15.86
CA VAL A 555 -22.63 1.32 -15.16
C VAL A 555 -23.34 0.04 -15.59
N GLU A 556 -22.60 -1.08 -15.67
CA GLU A 556 -23.21 -2.40 -15.77
C GLU A 556 -23.42 -2.96 -14.37
N TRP A 557 -24.56 -3.59 -14.13
CA TRP A 557 -24.88 -4.15 -12.82
C TRP A 557 -25.59 -5.49 -12.92
N SER A 558 -25.45 -6.31 -11.87
CA SER A 558 -26.25 -7.52 -11.70
C SER A 558 -26.67 -7.65 -10.24
N CYS A 559 -27.85 -8.20 -9.99
CA CYS A 559 -28.29 -8.46 -8.63
C CYS A 559 -27.85 -9.85 -8.18
N LEU A 560 -27.11 -9.91 -7.08
CA LEU A 560 -26.53 -11.15 -6.57
C LEU A 560 -27.54 -12.00 -5.78
N ASP A 561 -28.59 -11.37 -5.24
CA ASP A 561 -29.55 -11.99 -4.32
C ASP A 561 -31.04 -11.67 -4.66
N CYS A 562 -31.34 -11.35 -5.92
CA CYS A 562 -32.72 -11.08 -6.41
C CYS A 562 -33.48 -12.32 -6.91
N LYS A 563 -33.00 -13.53 -6.61
CA LYS A 563 -33.71 -14.78 -6.96
C LYS A 563 -34.89 -15.05 -6.05
#